data_AF-A0A2T7NZ39-F1
#
_entry.id   AF-A0A2T7NZ39-F1
#
_cell.length_a   1.000
_cell.length_b   1.000
_cell.length_c   1.000
_cell.angle_alpha   90.00
_cell.angle_beta   90.00
_cell.angle_gamma   90.00
#
_symmetry.space_group_name_H-M   'P 1'
#
loop_
_entity.id
_entity.type
_entity.pdbx_description
1 polymer ?
#
loop_
_entity_poly.entity_id
_entity_poly.type
_entity_poly.pdbx_seq_one_letter_code
_entity_poly.pdbx_strand_id
1 'polypeptide(L)'
;MAVGLVCRLFKSNASLQTMFHGFKHLHSDDELRSNEALEHHATLVMTTLDDAITHIDNFDYVSEVLRKTGASHVRFAGFTPENFWVSQTQHAREFLLILCFTSFLF
;
A
#
# COMPACT_ATOMS: atom_id res chain seq x y z
N MET A 1 -7.30 11.25 4.32
CA MET A 1 -6.19 10.77 5.18
C MET A 1 -5.36 9.68 4.49
N ALA A 2 -5.99 8.67 3.88
CA ALA A 2 -5.34 7.56 3.19
C ALA A 2 -4.33 7.98 2.10
N VAL A 3 -4.75 8.81 1.14
CA VAL A 3 -3.89 9.27 0.02
C VAL A 3 -2.65 10.00 0.51
N GLY A 4 -2.76 10.76 1.60
CA GLY A 4 -1.64 11.50 2.16
C GLY A 4 -0.51 10.61 2.69
N LEU A 5 -0.82 9.38 3.14
CA LEU A 5 0.21 8.40 3.55
C LEU A 5 0.96 7.87 2.33
N VAL A 6 0.25 7.56 1.24
CA VAL A 6 0.83 7.06 -0.01
C VAL A 6 1.69 8.15 -0.70
N CYS A 7 1.23 9.40 -0.70
CA CYS A 7 2.05 10.52 -1.20
C CYS A 7 3.36 10.67 -0.42
N ARG A 8 3.34 10.52 0.92
CA ARG A 8 4.57 10.56 1.72
C ARG A 8 5.49 9.38 1.40
N LEU A 9 4.93 8.19 1.18
CA LEU A 9 5.70 7.01 0.78
C LEU A 9 6.44 7.23 -0.54
N PHE A 10 5.77 7.79 -1.56
CA PHE A 10 6.39 8.10 -2.85
C PHE A 10 7.46 9.18 -2.76
N LYS A 11 7.25 10.22 -1.93
CA LYS A 11 8.28 11.24 -1.69
C LYS A 11 9.55 10.67 -1.06
N SER A 12 9.39 9.75 -0.11
CA SER A 12 10.53 9.13 0.56
C SER A 12 11.20 8.06 -0.31
N ASN A 13 10.46 7.45 -1.24
CA ASN A 13 10.94 6.37 -2.10
C ASN A 13 10.36 6.47 -3.51
N ALA A 14 10.96 7.33 -4.34
CA ALA A 14 10.51 7.57 -5.71
C ALA A 14 10.54 6.30 -6.59
N SER A 15 11.40 5.33 -6.27
CA SER A 15 11.47 4.02 -6.96
C SER A 15 10.24 3.13 -6.72
N LEU A 16 9.49 3.34 -5.63
CA LEU A 16 8.22 2.62 -5.43
C LEU A 16 7.14 3.15 -6.35
N GLN A 17 7.13 4.47 -6.58
CA GLN A 17 6.15 5.09 -7.47
C GLN A 17 6.27 4.59 -8.91
N THR A 18 7.48 4.27 -9.38
CA THR A 18 7.70 3.76 -10.75
C THR A 18 7.13 2.36 -10.98
N MET A 19 6.84 1.60 -9.90
CA MET A 19 6.15 0.30 -9.98
C MET A 19 4.64 0.47 -10.30
N PHE A 20 4.08 1.66 -10.09
CA PHE A 20 2.69 1.97 -10.41
C PHE A 20 2.60 2.52 -11.84
N HIS A 21 2.25 1.65 -12.79
CA HIS A 21 2.12 2.02 -14.20
C HIS A 21 1.19 3.22 -14.44
N GLY A 22 0.12 3.39 -13.65
CA GLY A 22 -0.85 4.47 -13.77
C GLY A 22 -0.39 5.83 -13.23
N PHE A 23 0.61 5.90 -12.35
CA PHE A 23 0.96 7.12 -11.61
C PHE A 23 2.44 7.49 -11.66
N LYS A 24 3.27 6.73 -12.37
CA LYS A 24 4.73 6.96 -12.47
C LYS A 24 5.14 8.36 -12.99
N HIS A 25 4.21 9.08 -13.62
CA HIS A 25 4.41 10.40 -14.19
C HIS A 25 3.83 11.55 -13.36
N LEU A 26 3.13 11.25 -12.27
CA LEU A 26 2.52 12.28 -11.42
C LEU A 26 3.56 12.76 -10.42
N HIS A 27 4.00 14.02 -10.52
CA HIS A 27 5.11 14.52 -9.71
C HIS A 27 4.67 15.53 -8.65
N SER A 28 3.47 16.11 -8.80
CA SER A 28 2.93 17.04 -7.81
C SER A 28 2.00 16.35 -6.81
N ASP A 29 1.98 16.89 -5.58
CA ASP A 29 1.05 16.44 -4.54
C ASP A 29 -0.41 16.58 -4.97
N ASP A 30 -0.73 17.66 -5.69
CA ASP A 30 -2.09 17.96 -6.11
C ASP A 30 -2.57 16.96 -7.18
N GLU A 31 -1.70 16.57 -8.11
CA GLU A 31 -1.99 15.50 -9.10
C GLU A 31 -2.17 14.14 -8.43
N LEU A 32 -1.31 13.78 -7.47
CA LEU A 32 -1.46 12.53 -6.72
C LEU A 32 -2.76 12.54 -5.91
N ARG A 33 -3.10 13.66 -5.27
CA ARG A 33 -4.31 13.78 -4.44
C ARG A 33 -5.62 13.80 -5.22
N SER A 34 -5.59 14.28 -6.45
CA SER A 34 -6.75 14.31 -7.35
C SER A 34 -6.88 13.04 -8.19
N ASN A 35 -5.94 12.11 -8.08
CA ASN A 35 -6.00 10.86 -8.82
C ASN A 35 -6.94 9.85 -8.17
N GLU A 36 -8.08 9.59 -8.81
CA GLU A 36 -9.11 8.66 -8.32
C GLU A 36 -8.59 7.24 -8.11
N ALA A 37 -7.70 6.75 -8.97
CA ALA A 37 -7.18 5.40 -8.84
C ALA A 37 -6.16 5.28 -7.68
N LEU A 38 -5.41 6.35 -7.38
CA LEU A 38 -4.59 6.42 -6.17
C LEU A 38 -5.46 6.51 -4.92
N GLU A 39 -6.55 7.27 -4.97
CA GLU A 39 -7.52 7.36 -3.88
C GLU A 39 -8.19 6.02 -3.58
N HIS A 40 -8.63 5.32 -4.62
CA HIS A 40 -9.22 4.00 -4.52
C HIS A 40 -8.20 3.00 -3.94
N HIS A 41 -6.98 2.99 -4.47
CA HIS A 41 -5.92 2.13 -3.94
C HIS A 41 -5.62 2.42 -2.47
N ALA A 42 -5.42 3.70 -2.11
CA ALA A 42 -5.15 4.11 -0.74
C ALA A 42 -6.29 3.75 0.22
N THR A 43 -7.54 3.90 -0.21
CA THR A 43 -8.72 3.50 0.56
C THR A 43 -8.70 2.02 0.85
N LEU A 44 -8.42 1.20 -0.16
CA LEU A 44 -8.36 -0.25 -0.03
C LEU A 44 -7.24 -0.72 0.89
N VAL A 45 -6.09 -0.02 0.88
CA VAL A 45 -5.03 -0.27 1.85
C VAL A 45 -5.53 -0.06 3.27
N MET A 46 -6.17 1.08 3.51
CA MET A 46 -6.65 1.44 4.84
C MET A 46 -7.78 0.53 5.32
N THR A 47 -8.70 0.10 4.44
CA THR A 47 -9.78 -0.82 4.84
C THR A 47 -9.26 -2.20 5.16
N THR A 48 -8.28 -2.70 4.39
CA THR A 48 -7.70 -4.02 4.65
C THR A 48 -6.89 -3.99 5.95
N LEU A 49 -6.21 -2.87 6.23
CA LEU A 49 -5.55 -2.62 7.52
C LEU A 49 -6.55 -2.60 8.68
N ASP A 50 -7.64 -1.85 8.55
CA ASP A 50 -8.69 -1.76 9.56
C ASP A 50 -9.32 -3.13 9.87
N ASP A 51 -9.53 -3.94 8.83
CA ASP A 51 -10.05 -5.30 8.96
C ASP A 51 -9.08 -6.24 9.70
N ALA A 52 -7.78 -6.19 9.36
CA ALA A 52 -6.76 -6.97 10.06
C ALA A 52 -6.56 -6.53 11.52
N ILE A 53 -6.65 -5.22 11.80
CA ILE A 53 -6.57 -4.67 13.16
C ILE A 53 -7.81 -5.08 13.97
N THR A 54 -9.01 -5.01 13.35
CA THR A 54 -10.28 -5.38 14.00
C THR A 54 -10.28 -6.85 14.43
N HIS A 55 -9.61 -7.73 13.67
CA HIS A 55 -9.52 -9.16 13.95
C HIS A 55 -8.14 -9.60 14.46
N ILE A 56 -7.36 -8.69 15.05
CA ILE A 56 -5.96 -8.93 15.43
C ILE A 56 -5.79 -10.06 16.44
N ASP A 57 -6.82 -10.35 17.23
CA ASP A 57 -6.88 -11.45 18.20
C ASP A 57 -7.09 -12.82 17.54
N ASN A 58 -7.55 -12.85 16.29
CA ASN A 58 -7.69 -14.07 15.49
C ASN A 58 -6.47 -14.26 14.58
N PHE A 59 -5.47 -14.98 15.09
CA PHE A 59 -4.22 -15.26 14.36
C PHE A 59 -4.46 -15.86 12.97
N ASP A 60 -5.35 -16.85 12.84
CA ASP A 60 -5.59 -17.53 11.56
C ASP A 60 -6.19 -16.59 10.52
N TYR A 61 -7.12 -15.73 10.96
CA TYR A 61 -7.72 -14.71 10.11
C TYR A 61 -6.66 -13.72 9.62
N VAL A 62 -5.91 -13.14 10.55
CA VAL A 62 -4.85 -12.17 10.24
C VAL A 62 -3.84 -12.81 9.29
N SER A 63 -3.33 -14.00 9.62
CA SER A 63 -2.36 -14.75 8.80
C SER A 63 -2.87 -14.96 7.37
N GLU A 64 -4.14 -15.34 7.19
CA GLU A 64 -4.74 -15.50 5.87
C GLU A 64 -4.87 -14.17 5.12
N VAL A 65 -5.22 -13.09 5.81
CA VAL A 65 -5.26 -11.72 5.24
C VAL A 65 -3.86 -11.31 4.77
N LEU A 66 -2.80 -11.53 5.57
CA LEU A 66 -1.41 -11.23 5.17
C LEU A 66 -0.98 -12.12 4.00
N ARG A 67 -1.29 -13.41 4.03
CA ARG A 67 -0.89 -14.37 2.99
C ARG A 67 -1.53 -14.04 1.64
N LYS A 68 -2.84 -13.75 1.61
CA LYS A 68 -3.54 -13.33 0.40
C LYS A 68 -2.93 -12.05 -0.17
N THR A 69 -2.53 -11.14 0.70
CA THR A 69 -1.99 -9.86 0.28
C THR A 69 -0.54 -9.96 -0.18
N GLY A 70 0.31 -10.73 0.49
CA GLY A 70 1.63 -11.05 -0.02
C GLY A 70 1.56 -11.71 -1.41
N ALA A 71 0.63 -12.66 -1.61
CA ALA A 71 0.42 -13.32 -2.89
C ALA A 71 -0.08 -12.39 -4.00
N SER A 72 -0.82 -11.32 -3.68
CA SER A 72 -1.26 -10.33 -4.68
C SER A 72 -0.08 -9.49 -5.20
N HIS A 73 0.93 -9.24 -4.36
CA HIS A 73 2.08 -8.41 -4.72
C HIS A 73 3.16 -9.13 -5.53
N VAL A 74 3.29 -10.45 -5.38
CA VAL A 74 4.22 -11.27 -6.20
C VAL A 74 3.89 -11.18 -7.70
N ARG A 75 2.68 -10.73 -8.05
CA ARG A 75 2.23 -10.57 -9.43
C ARG A 75 2.84 -9.35 -10.14
N PHE A 76 3.46 -8.43 -9.40
CA PHE A 76 4.04 -7.21 -9.99
C PHE A 76 5.53 -7.39 -10.29
N ALA A 77 5.90 -7.18 -11.56
CA ALA A 77 7.29 -7.31 -11.99
C ALA A 77 8.19 -6.29 -11.26
N GLY A 78 9.25 -6.78 -10.63
CA GLY A 78 10.20 -5.95 -9.88
C GLY A 78 9.78 -5.63 -8.44
N PHE A 79 8.62 -6.12 -8.00
CA PHE A 79 8.24 -6.07 -6.59
C PHE A 79 8.88 -7.24 -5.83
N THR A 80 9.62 -6.94 -4.77
CA THR A 80 10.24 -7.91 -3.89
C THR A 80 9.75 -7.73 -2.45
N PRO A 81 9.85 -8.75 -1.59
CA PRO A 81 9.45 -8.63 -0.19
C PRO A 81 10.09 -7.43 0.52
N GLU A 82 11.32 -7.06 0.16
CA GLU A 82 12.05 -5.92 0.73
C GLU A 82 11.33 -4.60 0.49
N ASN A 83 10.54 -4.47 -0.58
CA ASN A 83 9.75 -3.26 -0.85
C ASN A 83 8.69 -3.00 0.22
N PHE A 84 8.20 -4.04 0.91
CA PHE A 84 7.37 -3.83 2.09
C PHE A 84 8.19 -3.12 3.18
N TRP A 85 9.42 -3.56 3.47
CA TRP A 85 10.23 -3.04 4.58
C TRP A 85 10.67 -1.58 4.42
N VAL A 86 10.68 -1.07 3.19
CA VAL A 86 11.02 0.32 2.85
C VAL A 86 10.08 1.35 3.51
N SER A 87 8.84 0.97 3.85
CA SER A 87 7.91 1.87 4.56
C SER A 87 8.11 1.90 6.09
N GLN A 88 8.96 1.04 6.67
CA GLN A 88 9.21 0.98 8.12
C GLN A 88 10.18 2.04 8.65
N THR A 89 11.00 2.65 7.78
CA THR A 89 12.13 3.49 8.19
C THR A 89 11.74 4.90 8.65
N GLN A 90 10.46 5.29 8.56
CA GLN A 90 10.01 6.64 8.91
C GLN A 90 8.89 6.62 9.98
N HIS A 91 9.29 6.46 11.24
CA HIS A 91 8.53 6.84 12.45
C HIS A 91 7.09 6.30 12.66
N ALA A 92 6.73 5.15 12.10
CA ALA A 92 5.50 4.44 12.48
C ALA A 92 5.84 3.00 12.90
N ARG A 93 6.10 2.79 14.19
CA ARG A 93 6.32 1.46 14.80
C ARG A 93 5.02 0.67 15.00
N GLU A 94 3.91 1.08 14.40
CA GLU A 94 2.63 0.42 14.59
C GLU A 94 1.99 0.16 13.22
N PHE A 95 1.98 -1.13 12.85
CA PHE A 95 1.01 -1.77 11.97
C PHE A 95 0.87 -1.32 10.51
N LEU A 96 1.64 -0.34 10.00
CA LEU A 96 1.33 0.26 8.70
C LEU A 96 1.82 -0.51 7.45
N LEU A 97 2.07 -1.82 7.56
CA LEU A 97 2.88 -2.52 6.57
C LEU A 97 2.19 -3.50 5.65
N ILE A 98 1.04 -4.06 6.01
CA ILE A 98 0.80 -5.40 5.47
C ILE A 98 -0.10 -5.41 4.23
N LEU A 99 -0.85 -4.36 3.93
CA LEU A 99 -2.05 -4.58 3.13
C LEU A 99 -2.26 -3.56 2.01
N CYS A 100 -1.27 -3.32 1.15
CA CYS A 100 -1.58 -2.73 -0.15
C CYS A 100 -2.38 -3.74 -1.01
N PHE A 101 -3.31 -3.25 -1.82
CA PHE A 101 -3.98 -3.95 -2.94
C PHE A 101 -5.17 -4.87 -2.62
N THR A 102 -6.34 -4.24 -2.58
CA THR A 102 -7.26 -4.44 -3.71
C THR A 102 -7.13 -3.23 -4.66
N SER A 103 -7.53 -3.34 -5.94
CA SER A 103 -7.13 -2.56 -7.15
C SER A 103 -5.99 -3.27 -7.89
N PHE A 104 -6.21 -4.09 -8.91
CA PHE A 104 -6.94 -3.77 -10.14
C PHE A 104 -7.57 -5.02 -10.78
N LEU A 105 -8.90 -5.03 -10.91
CA LEU A 105 -9.52 -5.01 -12.23
C LEU A 105 -9.60 -3.51 -12.61
N PHE A 106 -9.33 -3.18 -13.89
CA PHE A 106 -9.28 -1.87 -14.56
C PHE A 106 -7.88 -1.29 -14.79
#